data_AF-A0A9D8JZ84-F1
#
_entry.id   AF-A0A9D8JZ84-F1
#
_cell.length_a   1.000
_cell.length_b   1.000
_cell.length_c   1.000
_cell.angle_alpha   90.00
_cell.angle_beta   90.00
_cell.angle_gamma   90.00
#
_symmetry.space_group_name_H-M   'P 1'
#
loop_
_entity.id
_entity.type
_entity.pdbx_description
1 polymer ?
#
loop_
_entity_poly.entity_id
_entity_poly.type
_entity_poly.pdbx_seq_one_letter_code
_entity_poly.pdbx_strand_id
1 'polypeptide(L)'
;MQRSSMRQTSAGTLFAASPVMADELLPSGATIHWDTTERRARESQPNRYDVFVLVKCRCGKERWTKRSRIMDAKRNNSYTGLCYDCVVVENGQKYGRPNLPESRPPDWADAIRGENNPQWKGGWTTKSGYIYIYLPDHPNANSDGYVAEHRLIMEEHLGRYLTPDEVVHHINGLRWDNRLENLEVLDKHKHHHAHKPPTLAEIIRALLERGG
;
A
#
# COMPACT_ATOMS: atom_id res chain seq x y z
N MET A 1 57.41 -36.44 -36.83
CA MET A 1 57.41 -35.00 -37.22
C MET A 1 56.17 -34.39 -36.59
N GLN A 2 56.27 -33.89 -35.36
CA GLN A 2 56.52 -32.47 -35.00
C GLN A 2 55.38 -31.50 -35.39
N ARG A 3 54.98 -30.74 -34.37
CA ARG A 3 54.03 -29.63 -34.32
C ARG A 3 54.43 -28.46 -35.22
N SER A 4 53.45 -27.70 -35.72
CA SER A 4 53.38 -26.21 -35.71
C SER A 4 52.31 -25.76 -36.71
N SER A 5 51.22 -25.13 -36.26
CA SER A 5 51.10 -23.68 -36.03
C SER A 5 51.01 -22.88 -37.31
N MET A 6 49.80 -22.43 -37.65
CA MET A 6 49.60 -21.04 -38.05
C MET A 6 48.14 -20.63 -37.79
N ARG A 7 47.95 -19.93 -36.67
CA ARG A 7 46.79 -19.06 -36.47
C ARG A 7 46.98 -17.87 -37.41
N GLN A 8 46.02 -17.60 -38.28
CA GLN A 8 45.85 -16.28 -38.86
C GLN A 8 44.58 -15.67 -38.31
N THR A 9 44.78 -14.60 -37.55
CA THR A 9 43.79 -13.67 -37.05
C THR A 9 43.47 -12.65 -38.14
N SER A 10 42.20 -12.42 -38.42
CA SER A 10 41.65 -11.09 -38.79
C SER A 10 40.13 -11.19 -38.56
N ALA A 11 39.62 -10.63 -37.47
CA ALA A 11 39.36 -9.22 -37.23
C ALA A 11 38.22 -8.70 -38.11
N GLY A 12 37.15 -8.26 -37.45
CA GLY A 12 36.09 -7.47 -38.06
C GLY A 12 34.78 -8.21 -38.28
N THR A 13 34.23 -8.87 -37.26
CA THR A 13 32.76 -9.01 -37.23
C THR A 13 32.21 -7.60 -37.11
N LEU A 14 31.77 -7.07 -38.24
CA LEU A 14 30.95 -5.86 -38.32
C LEU A 14 29.83 -6.03 -37.31
N PHE A 15 29.86 -5.25 -36.22
CA PHE A 15 28.67 -5.04 -35.42
C PHE A 15 27.67 -4.37 -36.34
N ALA A 16 26.79 -5.18 -36.94
CA ALA A 16 25.59 -4.69 -37.58
C ALA A 16 24.86 -3.91 -36.48
N ALA A 17 24.89 -2.58 -36.57
CA ALA A 17 24.02 -1.72 -35.79
C ALA A 17 22.61 -2.28 -35.99
N SER A 18 22.03 -2.80 -34.90
CA SER A 18 20.64 -3.27 -34.93
C SER A 18 19.80 -2.14 -35.50
N PRO A 19 18.90 -2.41 -36.47
CA PRO A 19 18.15 -1.36 -37.14
C PRO A 19 17.47 -0.51 -36.06
N VAL A 20 17.81 0.78 -36.03
CA VAL A 20 17.12 1.77 -35.23
C VAL A 20 15.67 1.67 -35.67
N MET A 21 14.83 1.05 -34.85
CA MET A 21 13.42 0.92 -35.15
C MET A 21 12.90 2.36 -35.33
N ALA A 22 12.28 2.63 -36.47
CA ALA A 22 11.80 3.97 -36.81
C ALA A 22 10.83 4.48 -35.74
N ASP A 23 10.75 5.81 -35.60
CA ASP A 23 9.80 6.46 -34.69
C ASP A 23 8.37 6.01 -35.00
N GLU A 24 7.66 5.59 -33.97
CA GLU A 24 6.30 5.09 -34.10
C GLU A 24 5.30 6.13 -33.57
N LEU A 25 4.45 6.65 -34.46
CA LEU A 25 3.34 7.53 -34.10
C LEU A 25 2.12 6.70 -33.71
N LEU A 26 1.64 6.88 -32.48
CA LEU A 26 0.45 6.22 -31.95
C LEU A 26 -0.83 6.95 -32.37
N PRO A 27 -1.99 6.27 -32.39
CA PRO A 27 -3.29 6.90 -32.68
C PRO A 27 -3.67 8.08 -31.77
N SER A 28 -3.13 8.12 -30.55
CA SER A 28 -3.26 9.21 -29.59
C SER A 28 -2.43 10.46 -29.93
N GLY A 29 -1.64 10.43 -31.01
CA GLY A 29 -0.70 11.48 -31.38
C GLY A 29 0.59 11.52 -30.54
N ALA A 30 0.87 10.49 -29.74
CA ALA A 30 2.15 10.33 -29.06
C ALA A 30 3.16 9.57 -29.93
N THR A 31 4.45 9.89 -29.81
CA THR A 31 5.54 9.27 -30.57
C THR A 31 6.42 8.42 -29.65
N ILE A 32 6.79 7.23 -30.11
CA ILE A 32 7.79 6.38 -29.44
C ILE A 32 9.06 6.40 -30.29
N HIS A 33 10.16 6.83 -29.68
CA HIS A 33 11.49 6.74 -30.27
C HIS A 33 12.15 5.44 -29.79
N TRP A 34 12.23 4.45 -30.68
CA TRP A 34 12.69 3.10 -30.34
C TRP A 34 14.22 2.96 -30.29
N ASP A 35 14.92 4.00 -29.84
CA ASP A 35 16.33 3.91 -29.52
C ASP A 35 16.52 2.98 -28.32
N THR A 36 17.29 1.90 -28.51
CA THR A 36 17.54 0.87 -27.49
C THR A 36 18.96 0.94 -26.91
N THR A 37 19.67 2.04 -27.17
CA THR A 37 20.98 2.32 -26.60
C THR A 37 20.92 2.54 -25.08
N GLU A 38 19.82 3.13 -24.59
CA GLU A 38 19.63 3.39 -23.17
C GLU A 38 19.30 2.10 -22.40
N ARG A 39 20.32 1.56 -21.73
CA ARG A 39 20.26 0.32 -20.95
C ARG A 39 20.67 0.60 -19.51
N ARG A 40 19.78 0.30 -18.57
CA ARG A 40 20.04 0.50 -17.13
C ARG A 40 20.08 -0.85 -16.43
N ALA A 41 21.13 -1.11 -15.66
CA ALA A 41 21.25 -2.31 -14.86
C ALA A 41 20.15 -2.35 -13.79
N ARG A 42 19.64 -3.55 -13.49
CA ARG A 42 18.71 -3.74 -12.38
C ARG A 42 19.48 -3.76 -11.07
N GLU A 43 19.06 -2.96 -10.11
CA GLU A 43 19.69 -2.86 -8.78
C GLU A 43 19.77 -4.22 -8.06
N SER A 44 18.76 -5.08 -8.22
CA SER A 44 18.73 -6.43 -7.64
C SER A 44 19.36 -7.52 -8.50
N GLN A 45 19.67 -7.25 -9.78
CA GLN A 45 20.17 -8.24 -10.74
C GLN A 45 21.17 -7.58 -11.71
N PRO A 46 22.45 -7.43 -11.34
CA PRO A 46 23.45 -6.68 -12.12
C PRO A 46 23.68 -7.21 -13.54
N ASN A 47 23.44 -8.50 -13.77
CA ASN A 47 23.55 -9.15 -15.08
C ASN A 47 22.31 -8.99 -15.97
N ARG A 48 21.25 -8.31 -15.48
CA ARG A 48 20.07 -7.97 -16.27
C ARG A 48 19.99 -6.46 -16.47
N TYR A 49 19.72 -6.10 -17.72
CA TYR A 49 19.53 -4.71 -18.12
C TYR A 49 18.09 -4.51 -18.55
N ASP A 50 17.48 -3.43 -18.08
CA ASP A 50 16.24 -2.92 -18.63
C ASP A 50 16.57 -1.94 -19.75
N VAL A 51 15.97 -2.17 -20.92
CA VAL A 51 16.05 -1.26 -22.06
C VAL A 51 14.98 -0.19 -21.88
N PHE A 52 15.37 1.07 -21.96
CA PHE A 52 14.46 2.21 -21.95
C PHE A 52 14.36 2.81 -23.35
N VAL A 53 13.19 3.34 -23.66
CA VAL A 53 12.91 4.05 -24.91
C VAL A 53 12.28 5.40 -24.57
N LEU A 54 12.52 6.41 -25.40
CA LEU A 54 11.98 7.74 -25.21
C LEU A 54 10.57 7.80 -25.79
N VAL A 55 9.63 8.33 -25.00
CA VAL A 55 8.23 8.50 -25.40
C VAL A 55 7.90 9.97 -25.31
N LYS A 56 7.44 10.55 -26.42
CA LYS A 56 7.00 11.93 -26.53
C LYS A 56 5.48 11.98 -26.60
N CYS A 57 4.85 12.60 -25.62
CA CYS A 57 3.41 12.84 -25.63
C CYS A 57 3.06 13.90 -26.70
N ARG A 58 1.81 13.90 -27.19
CA ARG A 58 1.28 14.92 -28.11
C ARG A 58 1.48 16.37 -27.63
N CYS A 59 1.53 16.61 -26.32
CA CYS A 59 1.79 17.93 -25.74
C CYS A 59 3.29 18.31 -25.69
N GLY A 60 4.17 17.47 -26.23
CA GLY A 60 5.61 17.69 -26.27
C GLY A 60 6.36 17.17 -25.04
N LYS A 61 5.69 16.72 -23.97
CA LYS A 61 6.35 16.14 -22.78
C LYS A 61 7.05 14.83 -23.13
N GLU A 62 8.32 14.72 -22.79
CA GLU A 62 9.17 13.56 -23.05
C GLU A 62 9.42 12.77 -21.77
N ARG A 63 9.48 11.44 -21.89
CA ARG A 63 9.79 10.54 -20.76
C ARG A 63 10.50 9.27 -21.22
N TRP A 64 11.43 8.79 -20.42
CA TRP A 64 12.04 7.48 -20.58
C TRP A 64 11.16 6.41 -19.95
N THR A 65 10.79 5.40 -20.72
CA THR A 65 9.93 4.30 -20.27
C THR A 65 10.54 2.95 -20.62
N LYS A 66 10.38 1.95 -19.74
CA LYS A 66 10.86 0.59 -20.00
C LYS A 66 10.21 0.03 -21.27
N ARG A 67 11.03 -0.47 -22.18
CA ARG A 67 10.61 -1.10 -23.44
C ARG A 67 9.60 -2.22 -23.21
N SER A 68 9.88 -3.11 -22.24
CA SER A 68 8.99 -4.23 -21.90
C SER A 68 7.59 -3.78 -21.51
N ARG A 69 7.48 -2.73 -20.68
CA ARG A 69 6.19 -2.19 -20.23
C ARG A 69 5.34 -1.69 -21.40
N ILE A 70 5.96 -1.07 -22.40
CA ILE A 70 5.27 -0.61 -23.61
C ILE A 70 4.77 -1.82 -24.42
N MET A 71 5.63 -2.82 -24.63
CA MET A 71 5.27 -4.02 -25.38
C MET A 71 4.11 -4.79 -24.72
N ASP A 72 4.13 -4.93 -23.40
CA ASP A 72 3.06 -5.60 -22.64
C ASP A 72 1.74 -4.81 -22.72
N ALA A 73 1.79 -3.49 -22.55
CA ALA A 73 0.61 -2.64 -22.64
C ALA A 73 0.00 -2.60 -24.05
N LYS A 74 0.84 -2.67 -25.10
CA LYS A 74 0.41 -2.79 -26.49
C LYS A 74 -0.30 -4.10 -26.80
N ARG A 75 0.18 -5.23 -26.23
CA ARG A 75 -0.49 -6.53 -26.37
C ARG A 75 -1.95 -6.48 -25.90
N ASN A 76 -2.21 -5.68 -24.87
CA ASN A 76 -3.56 -5.50 -24.29
C ASN A 76 -4.29 -4.27 -24.87
N ASN A 77 -3.81 -3.69 -25.98
CA ASN A 77 -4.36 -2.49 -26.63
C ASN A 77 -4.60 -1.30 -25.67
N SER A 78 -3.78 -1.18 -24.62
CA SER A 78 -3.97 -0.22 -23.52
C SER A 78 -2.95 0.91 -23.54
N TYR A 79 -1.98 0.87 -24.46
CA TYR A 79 -0.87 1.82 -24.48
C TYR A 79 -1.19 3.05 -25.34
N THR A 80 -1.48 4.16 -24.67
CA THR A 80 -1.75 5.44 -25.34
C THR A 80 -0.49 6.31 -25.51
N GLY A 81 0.61 6.02 -24.82
CA GLY A 81 1.84 6.84 -24.87
C GLY A 81 1.74 8.25 -24.28
N LEU A 82 0.54 8.72 -23.94
CA LEU A 82 0.28 10.06 -23.42
C LEU A 82 0.81 10.27 -22.00
N CYS A 83 1.10 11.53 -21.66
CA CYS A 83 1.36 11.95 -20.29
C CYS A 83 0.06 11.96 -19.48
N TYR A 84 0.18 12.01 -18.16
CA TYR A 84 -0.96 11.99 -17.25
C TYR A 84 -2.01 13.04 -17.63
N ASP A 85 -1.62 14.30 -17.83
CA ASP A 85 -2.54 15.39 -18.14
C ASP A 85 -3.28 15.17 -19.47
N CYS A 86 -2.59 14.66 -20.50
CA CYS A 86 -3.21 14.38 -21.79
C CYS A 86 -4.15 13.18 -21.74
N VAL A 87 -3.83 12.14 -20.97
CA VAL A 87 -4.75 11.00 -20.74
C VAL A 87 -6.03 11.46 -20.06
N VAL A 88 -5.91 12.35 -19.06
CA VAL A 88 -7.05 12.91 -18.34
C VAL A 88 -7.94 13.74 -19.26
N VAL A 89 -7.35 14.55 -20.15
CA VAL A 89 -8.08 15.36 -21.13
C VAL A 89 -8.75 14.50 -22.21
N GLU A 90 -8.09 13.45 -22.72
CA GLU A 90 -8.67 12.61 -23.80
C GLU A 90 -9.77 11.67 -23.31
N ASN A 91 -9.54 10.96 -22.21
CA ASN A 91 -10.42 9.88 -21.79
C ASN A 91 -11.46 10.33 -20.75
N GLY A 92 -11.43 11.60 -20.33
CA GLY A 92 -12.28 12.14 -19.26
C GLY A 92 -12.11 11.42 -17.90
N GLN A 93 -11.22 10.44 -17.82
CA GLN A 93 -11.06 9.54 -16.68
C GLN A 93 -9.68 9.75 -16.06
N LYS A 94 -9.64 10.71 -15.15
CA LYS A 94 -8.69 10.70 -14.05
C LYS A 94 -8.86 9.36 -13.32
N TYR A 95 -7.78 8.62 -13.08
CA TYR A 95 -7.82 7.59 -12.04
C TYR A 95 -8.32 8.29 -10.75
N GLY A 96 -9.59 8.05 -10.39
CA GLY A 96 -10.27 8.73 -9.31
C GLY A 96 -11.73 9.03 -9.61
N ARG A 97 -12.61 8.11 -9.16
CA ARG A 97 -14.08 8.22 -8.95
C ARG A 97 -14.93 8.57 -10.20
N PRO A 98 -15.90 7.70 -10.59
CA PRO A 98 -16.85 8.05 -11.64
C PRO A 98 -17.68 9.28 -11.20
N ASN A 99 -17.81 10.26 -12.11
CA ASN A 99 -18.70 11.43 -12.07
C ASN A 99 -19.24 11.82 -10.69
N LEU A 100 -18.44 12.56 -9.91
CA LEU A 100 -18.97 13.31 -8.79
C LEU A 100 -19.62 14.60 -9.33
N PRO A 101 -20.81 15.00 -8.85
CA PRO A 101 -21.41 16.29 -9.21
C PRO A 101 -20.46 17.45 -8.89
N GLU A 102 -20.56 18.53 -9.68
CA GLU A 102 -19.70 19.73 -9.65
C GLU A 102 -19.55 20.33 -8.23
N SER A 103 -20.55 20.11 -7.39
CA SER A 103 -20.47 20.21 -5.93
C SER A 103 -20.79 18.86 -5.32
N ARG A 104 -19.91 18.35 -4.46
CA ARG A 104 -20.20 17.22 -3.59
C ARG A 104 -21.50 17.49 -2.81
N PRO A 105 -22.59 16.75 -3.05
CA PRO A 105 -23.85 16.94 -2.33
C PRO A 105 -23.58 16.87 -0.82
N PRO A 106 -24.15 17.72 0.03
CA PRO A 106 -23.83 17.76 1.47
C PRO A 106 -23.92 16.39 2.17
N ASP A 107 -24.79 15.53 1.65
CA ASP A 107 -25.17 14.19 2.13
C ASP A 107 -24.36 13.04 1.51
N TRP A 108 -23.39 13.32 0.63
CA TRP A 108 -22.55 12.27 0.02
C TRP A 108 -21.85 11.40 1.07
N ALA A 109 -21.55 11.98 2.24
CA ALA A 109 -20.92 11.28 3.35
C ALA A 109 -21.88 10.22 3.90
N ASP A 110 -23.17 10.53 3.96
CA ASP A 110 -24.21 9.64 4.44
C ASP A 110 -24.55 8.54 3.41
N ALA A 111 -24.43 8.87 2.12
CA ALA A 111 -24.59 7.92 1.02
C ALA A 111 -23.50 6.84 0.95
N ILE A 112 -22.37 6.99 1.65
CA ILE A 112 -21.28 6.01 1.70
C ILE A 112 -20.91 5.58 3.14
N ARG A 113 -21.77 5.88 4.11
CA ARG A 113 -21.62 5.48 5.52
C ARG A 113 -22.44 4.24 5.82
N GLY A 114 -22.03 3.51 6.86
CA GLY A 114 -22.76 2.34 7.33
C GLY A 114 -22.95 1.30 6.22
N GLU A 115 -24.16 0.75 6.14
CA GLU A 115 -24.57 -0.28 5.18
C GLU A 115 -24.49 0.17 3.71
N ASN A 116 -24.50 1.48 3.45
CA ASN A 116 -24.37 2.03 2.10
C ASN A 116 -22.92 1.96 1.56
N ASN A 117 -21.94 1.67 2.42
CA ASN A 117 -20.55 1.49 2.01
C ASN A 117 -20.33 0.06 1.47
N PRO A 118 -19.85 -0.15 0.22
CA PRO A 118 -19.52 -1.49 -0.28
C PRO A 118 -18.44 -2.22 0.52
N GLN A 119 -17.64 -1.49 1.31
CA GLN A 119 -16.64 -2.05 2.23
C GLN A 119 -17.21 -2.36 3.63
N TRP A 120 -18.51 -2.13 3.86
CA TRP A 120 -19.18 -2.42 5.12
C TRP A 120 -19.21 -3.92 5.37
N LYS A 121 -18.73 -4.32 6.55
CA LYS A 121 -18.68 -5.72 6.98
C LYS A 121 -19.63 -6.00 8.14
N GLY A 122 -20.82 -5.40 8.13
CA GLY A 122 -21.82 -5.62 9.17
C GLY A 122 -21.52 -4.90 10.48
N GLY A 123 -20.93 -3.71 10.43
CA GLY A 123 -20.79 -2.86 11.60
C GLY A 123 -19.60 -3.16 12.50
N TRP A 124 -18.62 -3.93 12.05
CA TRP A 124 -17.38 -4.09 12.78
C TRP A 124 -16.14 -3.95 11.88
N THR A 125 -15.04 -3.53 12.47
CA THR A 125 -13.75 -3.35 11.79
C THR A 125 -12.59 -3.68 12.74
N THR A 126 -11.43 -3.98 12.18
CA THR A 126 -10.20 -4.21 12.95
C THR A 126 -9.19 -3.10 12.69
N LYS A 127 -8.65 -2.50 13.75
CA LYS A 127 -7.63 -1.45 13.66
C LYS A 127 -6.57 -1.64 14.75
N SER A 128 -5.31 -1.74 14.33
CA SER A 128 -4.15 -1.92 15.22
C SER A 128 -4.28 -3.11 16.19
N GLY A 129 -4.95 -4.19 15.75
CA GLY A 129 -5.18 -5.40 16.54
C GLY A 129 -6.40 -5.36 17.47
N TYR A 130 -7.14 -4.26 17.51
CA TYR A 130 -8.40 -4.15 18.25
C TYR A 130 -9.60 -4.31 17.32
N ILE A 131 -10.67 -4.90 17.84
CA ILE A 131 -11.99 -4.97 17.21
C ILE A 131 -12.79 -3.73 17.62
N TYR A 132 -13.44 -3.10 16.63
CA TYR A 132 -14.29 -1.94 16.78
C TYR A 132 -15.69 -2.27 16.25
N ILE A 133 -16.72 -1.87 17.00
CA ILE A 133 -18.13 -2.05 16.68
C ILE A 133 -18.75 -0.67 16.40
N TYR A 134 -19.54 -0.57 15.34
CA TYR A 134 -20.24 0.65 14.96
C TYR A 134 -21.46 0.84 15.85
N LEU A 135 -21.37 1.86 16.70
CA LEU A 135 -22.42 2.31 17.61
C LEU A 135 -22.38 3.84 17.64
N PRO A 136 -22.91 4.52 16.60
CA PRO A 136 -22.75 5.97 16.42
C PRO A 136 -23.40 6.79 17.54
N ASP A 137 -24.45 6.24 18.18
CA ASP A 137 -25.15 6.87 19.29
C ASP A 137 -24.47 6.63 20.65
N HIS A 138 -23.38 5.87 20.70
CA HIS A 138 -22.66 5.59 21.94
C HIS A 138 -21.89 6.83 22.43
N PRO A 139 -21.96 7.20 23.72
CA PRO A 139 -21.31 8.41 24.23
C PRO A 139 -19.79 8.41 24.05
N ASN A 140 -19.19 7.22 24.02
CA ASN A 140 -17.75 7.02 23.80
C ASN A 140 -17.40 6.61 22.35
N ALA A 141 -18.30 6.80 21.39
CA ALA A 141 -18.00 6.57 19.98
C ALA A 141 -16.92 7.54 19.48
N ASN A 142 -16.04 7.05 18.60
CA ASN A 142 -15.08 7.91 17.92
C ASN A 142 -15.77 8.76 16.83
N SER A 143 -14.98 9.61 16.14
CA SER A 143 -15.49 10.47 15.05
C SER A 143 -16.16 9.72 13.89
N ASP A 144 -15.89 8.42 13.76
CA ASP A 144 -16.44 7.55 12.74
C ASP A 144 -17.64 6.73 13.26
N GLY A 145 -18.08 6.93 14.50
CA GLY A 145 -19.20 6.23 15.12
C GLY A 145 -18.86 4.83 15.66
N TYR A 146 -17.57 4.51 15.86
CA TYR A 146 -17.14 3.20 16.35
C TYR A 146 -16.66 3.25 17.80
N VAL A 147 -16.91 2.17 18.54
CA VAL A 147 -16.44 1.91 19.91
C VAL A 147 -15.61 0.64 19.91
N ALA A 148 -14.56 0.59 20.74
CA ALA A 148 -13.75 -0.62 20.83
C ALA A 148 -14.49 -1.73 21.60
N GLU A 149 -14.51 -2.95 21.07
CA GLU A 149 -15.29 -4.07 21.61
C GLU A 149 -14.94 -4.39 23.07
N HIS A 150 -13.66 -4.39 23.41
CA HIS A 150 -13.18 -4.62 24.78
C HIS A 150 -13.67 -3.55 25.78
N ARG A 151 -13.97 -2.32 25.34
CA ARG A 151 -14.62 -1.32 26.20
C ARG A 151 -16.08 -1.67 26.41
N LEU A 152 -16.81 -2.05 25.36
CA LEU A 152 -18.23 -2.41 25.45
C LEU A 152 -18.46 -3.59 26.40
N ILE A 153 -17.62 -4.63 26.29
CA ILE A 153 -17.68 -5.80 27.17
C ILE A 153 -17.49 -5.39 28.64
N MET A 154 -16.56 -4.47 28.92
CA MET A 154 -16.31 -3.98 30.26
C MET A 154 -17.43 -3.04 30.77
N GLU A 155 -17.97 -2.19 29.90
CA GLU A 155 -19.12 -1.31 30.22
C GLU A 155 -20.36 -2.13 30.57
N GLU A 156 -20.63 -3.19 29.81
CA GLU A 156 -21.72 -4.15 30.09
C GLU A 156 -21.50 -4.86 31.43
N HIS A 157 -20.27 -5.31 31.71
CA HIS A 157 -19.94 -5.93 32.98
C HIS A 157 -20.07 -4.99 34.19
N LEU A 158 -19.72 -3.72 34.03
CA LEU A 158 -19.83 -2.70 35.08
C LEU A 158 -21.24 -2.11 35.21
N GLY A 159 -22.11 -2.28 34.22
CA GLY A 159 -23.44 -1.68 34.17
C GLY A 159 -23.41 -0.15 34.03
N ARG A 160 -22.30 0.43 33.57
CA ARG A 160 -22.13 1.88 33.33
C ARG A 160 -21.14 2.14 32.21
N TYR A 161 -21.23 3.31 31.59
CA TYR A 161 -20.22 3.77 30.64
C TYR A 161 -18.88 4.04 31.35
N LEU A 162 -17.79 3.72 30.65
CA LEU A 162 -16.44 4.07 31.09
C LEU A 162 -16.20 5.54 30.79
N THR A 163 -15.51 6.22 31.68
CA THR A 163 -15.08 7.60 31.46
C THR A 163 -13.96 7.66 30.41
N PRO A 164 -13.69 8.85 29.83
CA PRO A 164 -12.56 9.04 28.91
C PRO A 164 -11.17 8.77 29.54
N ASP A 165 -11.08 8.84 30.87
CA ASP A 165 -9.85 8.60 31.63
C ASP A 165 -9.69 7.15 32.06
N GLU A 166 -10.72 6.32 31.91
CA GLU A 166 -10.66 4.88 32.12
C GLU A 166 -10.22 4.18 30.82
N VAL A 167 -9.12 3.44 30.89
CA VAL A 167 -8.52 2.66 29.81
C VAL A 167 -8.61 1.18 30.15
N VAL A 168 -9.18 0.39 29.25
CA VAL A 168 -9.21 -1.07 29.39
C VAL A 168 -7.91 -1.65 28.86
N HIS A 169 -7.22 -2.39 29.71
CA HIS A 169 -5.93 -3.03 29.48
C HIS A 169 -6.09 -4.54 29.30
N HIS A 170 -5.41 -5.11 28.32
CA HIS A 170 -5.33 -6.56 28.11
C HIS A 170 -4.14 -7.13 28.90
N ILE A 171 -4.43 -7.92 29.94
CA ILE A 171 -3.42 -8.47 30.87
C ILE A 171 -2.38 -9.33 30.13
N ASN A 172 -2.81 -10.17 29.19
CA ASN A 172 -1.93 -11.01 28.39
C ASN A 172 -1.24 -10.28 27.21
N GLY A 173 -1.54 -8.99 27.00
CA GLY A 173 -1.04 -8.21 25.86
C GLY A 173 -1.63 -8.57 24.49
N LEU A 174 -2.53 -9.56 24.41
CA LEU A 174 -3.20 -10.00 23.20
C LEU A 174 -4.50 -9.21 23.00
N ARG A 175 -4.44 -8.20 22.13
CA ARG A 175 -5.51 -7.23 21.86
C ARG A 175 -6.82 -7.81 21.30
N TRP A 176 -6.80 -9.07 20.86
CA TRP A 176 -7.95 -9.79 20.32
C TRP A 176 -8.64 -10.68 21.36
N ASP A 177 -8.03 -10.92 22.52
CA ASP A 177 -8.60 -11.75 23.58
C ASP A 177 -9.43 -10.89 24.54
N ASN A 178 -10.70 -10.71 24.20
CA ASN A 178 -11.63 -9.82 24.93
C ASN A 178 -12.44 -10.53 26.02
N ARG A 179 -11.99 -11.70 26.51
CA ARG A 179 -12.61 -12.35 27.67
C ARG A 179 -12.47 -11.45 28.91
N LEU A 180 -13.53 -11.33 29.71
CA LEU A 180 -13.55 -10.44 30.89
C LEU A 180 -12.38 -10.68 31.85
N GLU A 181 -11.99 -11.95 32.05
CA GLU A 181 -10.84 -12.36 32.88
C GLU A 181 -9.48 -11.83 32.39
N ASN A 182 -9.39 -11.40 31.12
CA ASN A 182 -8.19 -10.84 30.50
C ASN A 182 -8.21 -9.30 30.42
N LEU A 183 -9.27 -8.66 30.89
CA LEU A 183 -9.47 -7.22 30.80
C LEU A 183 -9.40 -6.56 32.18
N GLU A 184 -8.66 -5.46 32.30
CA GLU A 184 -8.57 -4.67 33.52
C GLU A 184 -8.81 -3.19 33.21
N VAL A 185 -9.59 -2.48 34.03
CA VAL A 185 -9.76 -1.03 33.91
C VAL A 185 -8.66 -0.32 34.68
N LEU A 186 -7.86 0.47 33.97
CA LEU A 186 -6.81 1.32 34.52
C LEU A 186 -7.13 2.79 34.28
N ASP A 187 -6.75 3.63 35.22
CA ASP A 187 -6.67 5.08 34.97
C ASP A 187 -5.60 5.33 33.89
N LYS A 188 -5.89 6.23 32.95
CA LYS A 188 -4.97 6.71 31.91
C LYS A 188 -3.57 7.05 32.44
N HIS A 189 -3.46 7.61 33.65
CA HIS A 189 -2.17 7.88 34.29
C HIS A 189 -1.41 6.60 34.69
N LYS A 190 -2.13 5.55 35.09
CA LYS A 190 -1.56 4.23 35.45
C LYS A 190 -1.26 3.39 34.21
N HIS A 191 -2.03 3.53 33.13
CA HIS A 191 -1.86 2.77 31.88
C HIS A 191 -0.48 2.99 31.24
N HIS A 192 0.09 4.20 31.29
CA HIS A 192 1.45 4.45 30.79
C HIS A 192 2.55 3.67 31.53
N HIS A 193 2.32 3.32 32.80
CA HIS A 193 3.25 2.53 33.60
C HIS A 193 3.09 1.01 33.39
N ALA A 194 1.89 0.56 33.01
CA ALA A 194 1.58 -0.86 32.76
C ALA A 194 2.27 -1.43 31.49
N HIS A 195 2.70 -0.58 30.56
CA HIS A 195 3.52 -0.99 29.40
C HIS A 195 5.02 -1.08 29.70
N LYS A 196 5.44 -1.01 30.97
CA LYS A 196 6.83 -1.34 31.29
C LYS A 196 7.03 -2.85 31.05
N PRO A 197 7.92 -3.26 30.14
CA PRO A 197 8.34 -4.66 30.12
C PRO A 197 8.84 -5.01 31.53
N PRO A 198 8.50 -6.19 32.07
CA PRO A 198 8.93 -6.58 33.40
C PRO A 198 10.44 -6.44 33.46
N THR A 199 10.91 -5.77 34.50
CA THR A 199 12.34 -5.58 34.70
C THR A 199 12.98 -6.94 34.93
N LEU A 200 14.28 -7.06 34.62
CA LEU A 200 15.03 -8.29 34.87
C LEU A 200 14.92 -8.71 36.36
N ALA A 201 14.79 -7.74 37.27
CA ALA A 201 14.58 -7.97 38.70
C ALA A 201 13.22 -8.63 39.02
N GLU A 202 12.14 -8.22 38.36
CA GLU A 202 10.80 -8.79 38.54
C GLU A 202 10.74 -10.22 37.95
N ILE A 203 11.40 -10.44 36.81
CA ILE A 203 11.52 -11.77 36.20
C ILE A 203 12.30 -12.72 37.12
N ILE A 204 13.44 -12.27 37.67
CA ILE A 204 14.25 -13.08 38.60
C ILE A 204 13.45 -13.43 39.86
N ARG A 205 12.70 -12.50 40.43
CA ARG A 205 11.89 -12.73 41.64
C ARG A 205 10.78 -13.76 41.39
N ALA A 206 10.04 -13.62 40.30
CA ALA A 206 8.98 -14.57 39.92
C ALA A 206 9.50 -15.98 39.59
N LEU A 207 10.75 -16.09 39.10
CA LEU A 207 11.39 -17.38 38.87
C LEU A 207 11.86 -18.05 40.17
N LEU A 208 12.31 -17.28 41.16
CA LEU A 208 12.73 -17.79 42.47
C LEU A 208 11.53 -18.25 43.32
N GLU A 209 10.40 -17.57 43.24
CA GLU A 209 9.18 -17.93 43.99
C GLU A 209 8.46 -19.18 43.43
N ARG A 210 8.71 -19.55 42.16
CA ARG A 210 8.16 -20.76 41.52
C ARG A 210 9.05 -22.00 41.68
N GLY A 211 10.25 -21.82 42.25
CA GLY A 211 11.24 -22.89 42.47
C GLY A 211 11.47 -23.24 43.94
N GLY A 212 10.62 -22.74 44.85
CA GLY A 212 10.65 -23.02 46.29
C GLY A 212 9.50 -23.91 46.75
#